data_AF-A0A961GIX4-F1
#
_entry.id   AF-A0A961GIX4-F1
#
_cell.length_a   1.000
_cell.length_b   1.000
_cell.length_c   1.000
_cell.angle_alpha   90.00
_cell.angle_beta   90.00
_cell.angle_gamma   90.00
#
_symmetry.space_group_name_H-M   'P 1'
#
loop_
_entity.id
_entity.type
_entity.pdbx_description
1 polymer ?
#
loop_
_entity_poly.entity_id
_entity_poly.type
_entity_poly.pdbx_seq_one_letter_code
_entity_poly.pdbx_strand_id
1 'polypeptide(L)' 'TGLGLSIVRHVVANHGGDVEVESRLGEGTTFSLRLPGVLAPGVIDPLEVAS' A
#
# COMPACT_ATOMS: atom_id res chain seq x y z
N THR A 1 -16.46 15.90 -2.75
CA THR A 1 -15.38 16.64 -2.07
C THR A 1 -14.32 15.65 -1.61
N GLY A 2 -13.18 15.60 -2.32
CA GLY A 2 -12.18 14.52 -2.23
C GLY A 2 -11.22 14.57 -1.02
N LEU A 3 -11.68 15.07 0.13
CA LEU A 3 -10.83 15.30 1.31
C LEU A 3 -10.18 14.01 1.83
N GLY A 4 -10.92 12.90 1.86
CA GLY A 4 -10.43 11.63 2.39
C GLY A 4 -9.19 11.12 1.65
N LEU A 5 -9.22 11.09 0.31
CA LEU A 5 -8.09 10.58 -0.47
C LEU A 5 -6.87 11.51 -0.39
N SER A 6 -7.08 12.83 -0.28
CA SER A 6 -5.96 13.75 -0.07
C SER A 6 -5.25 13.55 1.28
N ILE A 7 -6.00 13.19 2.34
CA ILE A 7 -5.41 12.87 3.64
C ILE A 7 -4.62 11.56 3.54
N VAL A 8 -5.22 10.51 2.94
CA VAL A 8 -4.55 9.22 2.76
C VAL A 8 -3.25 9.38 1.97
N ARG A 9 -3.28 10.13 0.86
CA ARG A 9 -2.07 10.41 0.06
C ARG A 9 -0.99 11.09 0.88
N HIS A 10 -1.33 12.11 1.67
CA HIS A 10 -0.37 12.77 2.54
C HIS A 10 0.23 11.84 3.60
N VAL A 11 -0.62 11.05 4.27
CA VAL A 11 -0.17 10.11 5.30
C VAL A 11 0.77 9.08 4.68
N VAL A 12 0.38 8.44 3.58
CA VAL A 12 1.18 7.41 2.93
C VAL A 12 2.51 7.97 2.40
N ALA A 13 2.50 9.14 1.77
CA ALA A 13 3.72 9.80 1.30
C ALA A 13 4.67 10.14 2.46
N ASN A 14 4.15 10.61 3.59
CA ASN A 14 4.96 10.89 4.78
C ASN A 14 5.61 9.63 5.39
N HIS A 15 5.05 8.44 5.12
CA HIS A 15 5.64 7.16 5.51
C HIS A 15 6.56 6.56 4.43
N GLY A 16 6.87 7.31 3.36
CA GLY A 16 7.71 6.84 2.26
C GLY A 16 7.03 5.80 1.36
N GLY A 17 5.70 5.72 1.41
CA GLY A 17 4.92 4.80 0.61
C GLY A 17 4.17 5.47 -0.55
N ASP A 18 3.32 4.68 -1.19
CA ASP A 18 2.47 5.11 -2.31
C ASP A 18 1.06 4.51 -2.25
N VAL A 19 0.10 5.16 -2.91
CA VAL A 19 -1.31 4.71 -2.96
C VAL A 19 -1.91 4.76 -4.37
N GLU A 20 -2.44 3.61 -4.78
CA GLU A 20 -3.16 3.40 -6.03
C GLU A 20 -4.65 3.17 -5.78
N VAL A 21 -5.47 3.53 -6.77
CA VAL A 21 -6.92 3.38 -6.71
C VAL A 21 -7.41 2.79 -8.01
N GLU A 22 -8.15 1.69 -7.91
CA GLU A 22 -8.80 1.02 -9.02
C GLU A 22 -10.30 0.98 -8.73
N SER A 23 -11.12 1.44 -9.68
CA SER A 23 -12.57 1.49 -9.52
C SER A 23 -13.25 0.96 -10.76
N ARG A 24 -14.25 0.09 -10.56
CA ARG A 24 -15.07 -0.45 -11.63
C ARG A 24 -16.54 -0.41 -11.25
N LEU A 25 -17.35 0.14 -12.16
CA LEU A 25 -18.78 0.33 -11.93
C LEU A 25 -19.45 -1.02 -11.67
N GLY A 26 -20.19 -1.12 -10.57
CA GLY A 26 -20.87 -2.36 -10.15
C GLY A 26 -19.97 -3.37 -9.43
N GLU A 27 -18.65 -3.17 -9.38
CA GLU A 27 -17.68 -4.05 -8.71
C GLU A 27 -17.06 -3.40 -7.47
N GLY A 28 -17.13 -2.07 -7.38
CA GLY A 28 -16.64 -1.32 -6.23
C GLY A 28 -15.33 -0.62 -6.51
N THR A 29 -14.59 -0.29 -5.45
CA THR A 29 -13.32 0.43 -5.52
C THR A 29 -12.31 -0.21 -4.58
N THR A 30 -11.12 -0.46 -5.11
CA THR A 30 -9.96 -1.00 -4.37
C THR A 30 -8.94 0.11 -4.20
N PHE A 31 -8.45 0.27 -2.97
CA PHE A 31 -7.36 1.17 -2.62
C PHE A 31 -6.16 0.33 -2.19
N SER A 32 -5.06 0.44 -2.92
CA SER A 32 -3.84 -0.34 -2.70
C SER A 32 -2.76 0.57 -2.13
N LEU A 33 -2.30 0.29 -0.91
CA LEU A 33 -1.26 1.06 -0.23
C LEU A 33 0.03 0.23 -0.17
N ARG A 34 1.13 0.82 -0.62
CA ARG A 34 2.47 0.25 -0.49
C ARG A 34 3.26 1.08 0.50
N LEU A 35 3.79 0.45 1.54
CA LEU A 35 4.62 1.09 2.56
C LEU A 35 5.96 0.36 2.63
N PRO A 36 7.07 1.06 2.94
CA PRO A 36 8.32 0.41 3.29
C PRO A 36 8.10 -0.53 4.48
N GLY A 37 8.28 -1.83 4.25
CA GLY A 37 8.22 -2.84 5.29
C GLY A 37 9.59 -3.06 5.91
N VAL A 38 9.64 -3.24 7.23
CA VAL A 38 10.78 -3.90 7.86
C VAL A 38 10.42 -5.38 7.95
N LEU A 39 11.26 -6.26 7.43
CA LEU A 39 11.12 -7.69 7.65
C LEU A 39 11.14 -7.91 9.17
N ALA A 40 10.03 -8.43 9.71
CA ALA A 40 10.00 -8.81 11.11
C ALA A 40 11.11 -9.85 11.35
N PRO A 41 11.93 -9.73 12.41
CA PRO A 41 12.98 -10.70 12.68
C PRO A 41 12.38 -12.11 12.73
N GLY A 42 12.84 -13.01 11.86
CA GLY A 42 12.33 -14.38 11.73
C GLY A 42 11.35 -14.62 10.57
N VAL A 43 10.95 -13.59 9.82
CA VAL A 43 10.37 -13.77 8.49
C VAL A 43 11.51 -13.98 7.52
N ILE A 44 11.80 -15.24 7.21
CA ILE A 44 12.67 -15.58 6.08
C ILE A 44 11.94 -15.13 4.83
N ASP A 45 12.55 -14.26 4.01
CA ASP A 45 11.96 -13.88 2.74
C ASP A 45 11.73 -15.17 1.92
N PRO A 46 10.48 -15.52 1.55
CA PRO A 46 10.20 -16.71 0.76
C PRO A 46 10.96 -16.74 -0.58
N LEU A 47 11.41 -15.57 -1.05
CA LEU A 47 12.21 -15.45 -2.27
C LEU A 47 13.72 -15.67 -2.02
N GLU A 48 14.20 -15.53 -0.78
CA GLU A 48 15.61 -15.75 -0.40
C GLU A 48 15.92 -17.24 -0.14
N VAL A 49 14.92 -18.04 0.26
CA VAL A 49 15.08 -19.51 0.44
C VAL A 49 15.15 -20.30 -0.86
N ALA A 50 14.90 -19.67 -2.01
CA ALA A 50 14.83 -20.32 -3.31
C ALA A 50 16.16 -20.29 -4.11
N SER A 51 17.26 -19.81 -3.52
CA SER A 51 18.59 -19.75 -4.14
C SER A 51 19.63 -20.62 -3.46
#